data_AF-A0A674MLK1-F1
#
_entry.id   AF-A0A674MLK1-F1
#
_cell.length_a   1.000
_cell.length_b   1.000
_cell.length_c   1.000
_cell.angle_alpha   90.00
_cell.angle_beta   90.00
_cell.angle_gamma   90.00
#
_symmetry.space_group_name_H-M   'P 1'
#
loop_
_entity.id
_entity.type
_entity.pdbx_description
1 polymer ?
#
loop_
_entity_poly.entity_id
_entity_poly.type
_entity_poly.pdbx_seq_one_letter_code
_entity_poly.pdbx_strand_id
1 'polypeptide(L)'
;MSSARVTSLLGRVTVSGLAPSRLVVGGSNAAVRGPSERASGGPGPAGSRGGPGPAGSRGGPGPAGSRGGPGPGRLVRDGQERKAVICVEGNIASGKTTCLKYFGKTNNIEVLTEPVSKWKNVHGHNPLALMYQDPARWGITLQTYVQLTMLVNHLSCPSTSLKMMERSIFSAKHIFVENLFRSGRMPAVDYAVLTEWFDWITTNISIPVDLIVYLQTTPETCYQRLKHRCREEESAISLDYLESIHQLYEDWLVKRTYAALPAPVLVIPGDHDLQKMLQLYEENRNTIFSACSS
;
A
#
# COMPACT_ATOMS: atom_id res chain seq x y z
N MET A 1 -53.54 -28.04 21.49
CA MET A 1 -52.52 -26.98 21.46
C MET A 1 -51.21 -27.59 21.94
N SER A 2 -50.36 -27.98 20.97
CA SER A 2 -49.11 -28.71 21.23
C SER A 2 -47.93 -27.74 21.13
N SER A 3 -47.15 -27.65 22.20
CA SER A 3 -45.96 -26.79 22.31
C SER A 3 -44.74 -27.59 21.86
N ALA A 4 -44.18 -27.24 20.70
CA ALA A 4 -42.94 -27.81 20.19
C ALA A 4 -41.78 -26.83 20.40
N ARG A 5 -40.80 -27.28 21.19
CA ARG A 5 -39.53 -26.61 21.47
C ARG A 5 -38.67 -26.55 20.20
N VAL A 6 -38.14 -25.37 19.89
CA VAL A 6 -37.11 -25.16 18.87
C VAL A 6 -35.75 -25.41 19.50
N THR A 7 -35.06 -26.47 19.06
CA THR A 7 -33.71 -26.82 19.49
C THR A 7 -32.69 -26.10 18.60
N SER A 8 -31.83 -25.29 19.22
CA SER A 8 -30.69 -24.60 18.61
C SER A 8 -29.55 -25.57 18.31
N LEU A 9 -29.17 -25.73 17.04
CA LEU A 9 -27.90 -26.33 16.63
C LEU A 9 -26.81 -25.25 16.57
N LEU A 10 -26.05 -25.10 17.65
CA LEU A 10 -24.73 -24.46 17.62
C LEU A 10 -23.70 -25.54 17.94
N GLY A 11 -23.06 -26.04 16.88
CA GLY A 11 -21.94 -26.97 16.96
C GLY A 11 -20.76 -26.30 17.66
N ARG A 12 -20.32 -26.91 18.76
CA ARG A 12 -19.08 -26.60 19.47
C ARG A 12 -17.89 -26.92 18.57
N VAL A 13 -17.07 -25.93 18.24
CA VAL A 13 -15.68 -26.14 17.86
C VAL A 13 -14.84 -25.99 19.12
N THR A 14 -14.36 -27.12 19.64
CA THR A 14 -13.39 -27.18 20.74
C THR A 14 -12.02 -26.81 20.21
N VAL A 15 -11.46 -25.68 20.64
CA VAL A 15 -10.04 -25.37 20.47
C VAL A 15 -9.32 -25.91 21.70
N SER A 16 -8.66 -27.06 21.55
CA SER A 16 -7.76 -27.63 22.55
C SER A 16 -6.36 -27.02 22.40
N GLY A 17 -5.85 -26.42 23.49
CA GLY A 17 -4.42 -26.31 23.72
C GLY A 17 -3.80 -24.94 23.49
N LEU A 18 -3.94 -24.02 24.45
CA LEU A 18 -2.93 -23.01 24.79
C LEU A 18 -3.05 -22.75 26.29
N ALA A 19 -2.01 -23.12 27.05
CA ALA A 19 -1.93 -22.91 28.49
C ALA A 19 -1.82 -21.40 28.81
N PRO A 20 -2.47 -20.90 29.87
CA PRO A 20 -2.34 -19.50 30.25
C PRO A 20 -1.03 -19.27 31.00
N SER A 21 -0.08 -18.57 30.38
CA SER A 21 1.04 -17.96 31.07
C SER A 21 0.53 -16.84 31.98
N ARG A 22 0.73 -17.00 33.29
CA ARG A 22 0.38 -16.02 34.33
C ARG A 22 1.02 -14.66 34.03
N LEU A 23 0.20 -13.65 33.80
CA LEU A 23 0.61 -12.24 33.91
C LEU A 23 0.66 -11.89 35.41
N VAL A 24 1.87 -11.72 35.95
CA VAL A 24 2.07 -11.19 37.30
C VAL A 24 1.90 -9.67 37.23
N VAL A 25 0.75 -9.17 37.69
CA VAL A 25 0.53 -7.74 37.91
C VAL A 25 1.09 -7.39 39.29
N GLY A 26 2.27 -6.78 39.32
CA GLY A 26 2.83 -6.16 40.52
C GLY A 26 2.03 -4.92 40.86
N GLY A 27 1.23 -5.01 41.92
CA GLY A 27 0.55 -3.86 42.52
C GLY A 27 1.53 -3.01 43.32
N SER A 28 1.44 -1.68 43.16
CA SER A 28 1.86 -0.72 44.17
C SER A 28 0.90 0.45 44.15
N ASN A 29 0.12 0.54 45.22
CA ASN A 29 -0.72 1.66 45.59
C ASN A 29 0.16 2.88 45.91
N ALA A 30 -0.19 4.04 45.35
CA ALA A 30 0.09 5.33 46.00
C ALA A 30 -1.07 6.28 45.71
N ALA A 31 -1.52 6.93 46.78
CA ALA A 31 -2.83 7.54 46.94
C ALA A 31 -2.98 8.93 46.30
N VAL A 32 -4.24 9.24 46.01
CA VAL A 32 -4.81 10.54 45.67
C VAL A 32 -4.66 11.53 46.84
N ARG A 33 -4.15 12.74 46.56
CA ARG A 33 -4.56 14.01 47.22
C ARG A 33 -4.29 15.21 46.28
N GLY A 34 -5.34 15.96 45.93
CA GLY A 34 -5.25 17.42 45.67
C GLY A 34 -5.60 18.20 46.95
N PRO A 35 -5.83 19.53 46.93
CA PRO A 35 -5.84 20.49 45.81
C PRO A 35 -5.04 21.80 46.09
N SER A 36 -4.96 22.74 45.14
CA SER A 36 -5.24 24.20 45.33
C SER A 36 -4.82 25.07 44.12
N GLU A 37 -5.68 26.04 43.82
CA GLU A 37 -5.61 27.06 42.76
C GLU A 37 -4.67 28.27 43.05
N ARG A 38 -4.55 29.12 42.01
CA ARG A 38 -4.04 30.53 41.89
C ARG A 38 -2.60 30.69 41.41
N ALA A 39 -2.22 31.66 40.58
CA ALA A 39 -2.86 32.61 39.65
C ALA A 39 -1.72 33.35 38.90
N SER A 40 -1.99 33.90 37.70
CA SER A 40 -1.30 35.04 37.00
C SER A 40 0.24 35.01 36.83
N GLY A 41 0.86 35.18 35.65
CA GLY A 41 0.62 36.13 34.56
C GLY A 41 1.67 37.27 34.61
N GLY A 42 2.64 37.32 33.67
CA GLY A 42 3.53 38.48 33.45
C GLY A 42 4.95 38.18 32.92
N PRO A 43 5.42 38.78 31.79
CA PRO A 43 6.66 38.41 31.08
C PRO A 43 7.84 39.40 31.27
N GLY A 44 9.06 39.00 30.85
CA GLY A 44 10.20 39.92 30.65
C GLY A 44 11.44 39.25 30.04
N PRO A 45 12.31 39.97 29.30
CA PRO A 45 13.01 39.42 28.12
C PRO A 45 14.56 39.47 28.14
N ALA A 46 15.12 38.86 27.09
CA ALA A 46 16.35 39.20 26.34
C ALA A 46 17.76 38.99 26.96
N GLY A 47 18.60 38.27 26.20
CA GLY A 47 20.05 38.21 26.38
C GLY A 47 20.74 37.52 25.19
N SER A 48 21.30 38.32 24.29
CA SER A 48 21.90 38.00 22.99
C SER A 48 23.43 37.74 23.03
N ARG A 49 23.97 37.22 21.90
CA ARG A 49 25.37 37.23 21.37
C ARG A 49 26.23 36.01 21.79
N GLY A 50 27.08 35.41 20.95
CA GLY A 50 27.54 35.64 19.58
C GLY A 50 28.43 34.45 19.10
N GLY A 51 28.68 34.30 17.79
CA GLY A 51 29.61 33.31 17.21
C GLY A 51 31.08 33.77 17.27
N PRO A 52 31.96 33.43 16.30
CA PRO A 52 32.24 32.14 15.63
C PRO A 52 33.76 31.74 15.78
N GLY A 53 34.19 30.57 15.30
CA GLY A 53 35.63 30.30 15.00
C GLY A 53 36.17 28.89 15.31
N PRO A 54 37.34 28.49 14.77
CA PRO A 54 37.41 27.34 13.85
C PRO A 54 38.42 26.21 14.20
N ALA A 55 38.36 25.15 13.38
CA ALA A 55 39.44 24.25 12.92
C ALA A 55 40.17 23.32 13.90
N GLY A 56 40.37 22.06 13.48
CA GLY A 56 41.40 21.18 14.06
C GLY A 56 41.19 19.68 13.86
N SER A 57 41.70 19.15 12.74
CA SER A 57 41.90 17.73 12.44
C SER A 57 42.77 16.97 13.45
N ARG A 58 42.49 15.68 13.71
CA ARG A 58 43.47 14.57 13.81
C ARG A 58 42.74 13.23 13.98
N GLY A 59 43.19 12.23 13.24
CA GLY A 59 42.59 10.90 13.17
C GLY A 59 43.25 9.82 14.03
N GLY A 60 42.61 8.65 14.01
CA GLY A 60 43.12 7.33 14.42
C GLY A 60 42.40 6.73 15.64
N PRO A 61 42.43 5.39 15.83
CA PRO A 61 42.06 4.31 14.92
C PRO A 61 40.72 3.65 15.35
N GLY A 62 40.04 2.96 14.42
CA GLY A 62 38.76 2.30 14.72
C GLY A 62 38.89 1.03 15.56
N PRO A 63 37.81 0.58 16.22
CA PRO A 63 37.69 -0.79 16.66
C PRO A 63 36.81 -1.63 15.71
N ALA A 64 37.18 -2.90 15.68
CA ALA A 64 36.65 -3.97 14.88
C ALA A 64 35.13 -4.20 15.02
N GLY A 65 34.52 -4.52 13.87
CA GLY A 65 33.54 -5.59 13.69
C GLY A 65 32.51 -5.82 14.79
N SER A 66 31.45 -4.99 14.83
CA SER A 66 30.15 -5.47 15.32
C SER A 66 29.44 -6.15 14.15
N ARG A 67 29.42 -7.49 14.16
CA ARG A 67 28.49 -8.27 13.34
C ARG A 67 27.08 -7.74 13.63
N GLY A 68 26.47 -7.09 12.65
CA GLY A 68 25.08 -6.68 12.72
C GLY A 68 24.23 -7.93 12.95
N GLY A 69 23.69 -8.06 14.17
CA GLY A 69 22.62 -9.00 14.43
C GLY A 69 21.43 -8.70 13.50
N PRO A 70 20.54 -9.67 13.27
CA PRO A 70 19.36 -9.41 12.46
C PRO A 70 18.61 -8.24 13.11
N GLY A 71 18.39 -7.18 12.33
CA GLY A 71 17.46 -6.12 12.71
C GLY A 71 16.08 -6.71 13.04
N PRO A 72 15.17 -5.94 13.66
CA PRO A 72 13.89 -6.44 14.14
C PRO A 72 13.25 -7.36 13.09
N GLY A 73 13.11 -8.63 13.47
CA GLY A 73 12.75 -9.71 12.55
C GLY A 73 11.46 -9.37 11.83
N ARG A 74 11.57 -9.11 10.52
CA ARG A 74 10.41 -8.89 9.67
C ARG A 74 9.53 -10.14 9.77
N LEU A 75 8.22 -9.97 9.88
CA LEU A 75 7.29 -11.10 9.83
C LEU A 75 7.39 -11.73 8.44
N VAL A 76 8.06 -12.89 8.36
CA VAL A 76 8.23 -13.70 7.17
C VAL A 76 7.41 -14.98 7.37
N ARG A 77 6.74 -15.46 6.31
CA ARG A 77 6.20 -16.82 6.31
C ARG A 77 7.37 -17.79 6.17
N ASP A 78 7.64 -18.57 7.21
CA ASP A 78 8.72 -19.55 7.22
C ASP A 78 8.53 -20.66 6.16
N GLY A 79 9.63 -21.06 5.52
CA GLY A 79 9.77 -22.39 4.90
C GLY A 79 9.36 -22.57 3.44
N GLN A 80 9.20 -21.51 2.64
CA GLN A 80 8.93 -21.66 1.19
C GLN A 80 9.95 -20.93 0.31
N GLU A 81 10.28 -21.55 -0.82
CA GLU A 81 11.11 -20.92 -1.86
C GLU A 81 10.53 -19.56 -2.25
N ARG A 82 11.41 -18.55 -2.34
CA ARG A 82 11.04 -17.18 -2.68
C ARG A 82 10.52 -17.14 -4.12
N LYS A 83 9.21 -16.89 -4.26
CA LYS A 83 8.55 -16.72 -5.54
C LYS A 83 8.64 -15.27 -5.99
N ALA A 84 8.89 -15.06 -7.28
CA ALA A 84 9.05 -13.71 -7.81
C ALA A 84 7.72 -12.95 -7.85
N VAL A 85 7.75 -11.67 -7.50
CA VAL A 85 6.58 -10.80 -7.45
C VAL A 85 6.74 -9.64 -8.41
N ILE A 86 5.83 -9.53 -9.37
CA ILE A 86 5.79 -8.46 -10.36
C ILE A 86 4.53 -7.63 -10.14
N CYS A 87 4.67 -6.33 -9.97
CA CYS A 87 3.53 -5.40 -9.85
C CYS A 87 3.33 -4.67 -11.17
N VAL A 88 2.16 -4.80 -11.78
CA VAL A 88 1.77 -4.04 -12.96
C VAL A 88 1.06 -2.76 -12.51
N GLU A 89 1.72 -1.64 -12.73
CA GLU A 89 1.30 -0.30 -12.33
C GLU A 89 0.81 0.51 -13.54
N GLY A 90 0.00 1.53 -13.28
CA GLY A 90 -0.55 2.36 -14.34
C GLY A 90 -1.84 3.08 -13.96
N ASN A 91 -2.17 4.14 -14.70
CA ASN A 91 -3.36 4.94 -14.47
C ASN A 91 -4.66 4.12 -14.59
N ILE A 92 -5.79 4.66 -14.13
CA ILE A 92 -7.11 4.04 -14.34
C ILE A 92 -7.33 3.87 -15.85
N ALA A 93 -7.87 2.71 -16.26
CA ALA A 93 -8.07 2.34 -17.67
C ALA A 93 -6.80 2.30 -18.55
N SER A 94 -5.58 2.25 -17.97
CA SER A 94 -4.32 2.13 -18.74
C SER A 94 -4.10 0.76 -19.41
N GLY A 95 -4.98 -0.22 -19.21
CA GLY A 95 -4.85 -1.55 -19.80
C GLY A 95 -4.15 -2.60 -18.92
N LYS A 96 -3.94 -2.33 -17.62
CA LYS A 96 -3.34 -3.29 -16.67
C LYS A 96 -4.00 -4.67 -16.72
N THR A 97 -5.31 -4.75 -16.51
CA THR A 97 -6.04 -6.03 -16.58
C THR A 97 -5.81 -6.77 -17.91
N THR A 98 -5.65 -6.06 -19.02
CA THR A 98 -5.34 -6.65 -20.34
C THR A 98 -3.92 -7.23 -20.37
N CYS A 99 -2.94 -6.52 -19.83
CA CYS A 99 -1.56 -7.01 -19.65
C CYS A 99 -1.53 -8.28 -18.78
N LEU A 100 -2.19 -8.23 -17.61
CA LEU A 100 -2.29 -9.40 -16.71
C LEU A 100 -2.94 -10.60 -17.41
N LYS A 101 -4.02 -10.40 -18.18
CA LYS A 101 -4.68 -11.46 -18.96
C LYS A 101 -3.78 -12.05 -20.04
N TYR A 102 -2.90 -11.25 -20.65
CA TYR A 102 -1.96 -11.75 -21.64
C TYR A 102 -0.92 -12.69 -21.00
N PHE A 103 -0.28 -12.27 -19.92
CA PHE A 103 0.72 -13.07 -19.22
C PHE A 103 0.12 -14.27 -18.47
N GLY A 104 -1.11 -14.16 -17.98
CA GLY A 104 -1.82 -15.27 -17.32
C GLY A 104 -2.10 -16.48 -18.22
N LYS A 105 -1.86 -16.39 -19.54
CA LYS A 105 -1.92 -17.54 -20.46
C LYS A 105 -0.68 -18.41 -20.40
N THR A 106 0.41 -17.93 -19.80
CA THR A 106 1.66 -18.68 -19.65
C THR A 106 1.57 -19.56 -18.41
N ASN A 107 1.87 -20.86 -18.57
CA ASN A 107 2.00 -21.77 -17.44
C ASN A 107 3.07 -21.22 -16.48
N ASN A 108 2.84 -21.29 -15.17
CA ASN A 108 3.70 -20.80 -14.09
C ASN A 108 3.52 -19.32 -13.66
N ILE A 109 2.47 -18.63 -14.10
CA ILE A 109 2.11 -17.31 -13.57
C ILE A 109 0.78 -17.36 -12.84
N GLU A 110 0.78 -16.93 -11.59
CA GLU A 110 -0.44 -16.61 -10.86
C GLU A 110 -0.73 -15.12 -10.99
N VAL A 111 -1.93 -14.81 -11.44
CA VAL A 111 -2.38 -13.44 -11.71
C VAL A 111 -3.35 -13.01 -10.61
N LEU A 112 -3.02 -11.92 -9.92
CA LEU A 112 -3.88 -11.30 -8.92
C LEU A 112 -4.34 -9.93 -9.42
N THR A 113 -5.61 -9.84 -9.81
CA THR A 113 -6.21 -8.55 -10.18
C THR A 113 -6.56 -7.73 -8.94
N GLU A 114 -6.81 -6.44 -9.12
CA GLU A 114 -7.33 -5.59 -8.05
C GLU A 114 -8.65 -6.18 -7.51
N PRO A 115 -8.84 -6.29 -6.19
CA PRO A 115 -10.04 -6.85 -5.59
C PRO A 115 -11.21 -5.84 -5.60
N VAL A 116 -11.47 -5.22 -6.75
CA VAL A 116 -12.53 -4.19 -6.94
C VAL A 116 -13.90 -4.71 -6.51
N SER A 117 -14.18 -6.00 -6.69
CA SER A 117 -15.42 -6.63 -6.21
C SER A 117 -15.57 -6.53 -4.69
N LYS A 118 -14.48 -6.67 -3.93
CA LYS A 118 -14.49 -6.46 -2.47
C LYS A 118 -14.73 -4.99 -2.13
N TRP A 119 -14.14 -4.06 -2.88
CA TRP A 119 -14.32 -2.61 -2.66
C TRP A 119 -15.73 -2.12 -2.99
N LYS A 120 -16.42 -2.83 -3.89
CA LYS A 120 -17.82 -2.57 -4.25
C LYS A 120 -18.83 -3.20 -3.29
N ASN A 121 -18.41 -4.19 -2.50
CA ASN A 121 -19.29 -4.89 -1.56
C ASN A 121 -18.52 -5.33 -0.31
N VAL A 122 -18.49 -4.44 0.67
CA VAL A 122 -18.05 -4.72 2.03
C VAL A 122 -19.29 -4.90 2.89
N HIS A 123 -19.72 -6.16 3.04
CA HIS A 123 -20.90 -6.53 3.83
C HIS A 123 -22.18 -5.73 3.46
N GLY A 124 -22.43 -5.55 2.16
CA GLY A 124 -23.59 -4.82 1.64
C GLY A 124 -23.35 -3.34 1.38
N HIS A 125 -22.17 -2.80 1.71
CA HIS A 125 -21.81 -1.42 1.44
C HIS A 125 -20.86 -1.31 0.24
N ASN A 126 -20.96 -0.23 -0.54
CA ASN A 126 -20.06 0.07 -1.66
C ASN A 126 -19.12 1.25 -1.32
N PRO A 127 -18.03 1.03 -0.55
CA PRO A 127 -17.04 2.07 -0.24
C PRO A 127 -16.45 2.76 -1.46
N LEU A 128 -16.31 2.06 -2.59
CA LEU A 128 -15.79 2.65 -3.81
C LEU A 128 -16.72 3.73 -4.36
N ALA A 129 -18.02 3.45 -4.46
CA ALA A 129 -19.02 4.43 -4.87
C ALA A 129 -19.12 5.59 -3.86
N LEU A 130 -19.12 5.29 -2.56
CA LEU A 130 -19.15 6.30 -1.49
C LEU A 130 -17.95 7.27 -1.59
N MET A 131 -16.75 6.76 -1.89
CA MET A 131 -15.57 7.59 -2.08
C MET A 131 -15.70 8.52 -3.29
N TYR A 132 -16.23 8.05 -4.43
CA TYR A 132 -16.45 8.93 -5.57
C TYR A 132 -17.56 9.97 -5.32
N GLN A 133 -18.53 9.68 -4.45
CA GLN A 133 -19.59 10.61 -4.07
C GLN A 133 -19.11 11.69 -3.11
N ASP A 134 -18.39 11.31 -2.05
CA ASP A 134 -17.81 12.24 -1.07
C ASP A 134 -16.41 11.75 -0.66
N PRO A 135 -15.37 12.15 -1.42
CA PRO A 135 -14.01 11.74 -1.14
C PRO A 135 -13.50 12.24 0.22
N ALA A 136 -13.99 13.38 0.70
CA ALA A 136 -13.59 13.96 1.99
C ALA A 136 -14.10 13.12 3.16
N ARG A 137 -15.32 12.59 3.06
CA ARG A 137 -15.90 11.73 4.09
C ARG A 137 -15.41 10.28 4.03
N TRP A 138 -15.27 9.73 2.82
CA TRP A 138 -15.09 8.30 2.62
C TRP A 138 -13.69 7.91 2.13
N GLY A 139 -12.82 8.89 1.87
CA GLY A 139 -11.44 8.69 1.43
C GLY A 139 -10.67 7.77 2.37
N ILE A 140 -10.60 8.10 3.67
CA ILE A 140 -9.91 7.24 4.65
C ILE A 140 -10.52 5.83 4.75
N THR A 141 -11.86 5.72 4.71
CA THR A 141 -12.55 4.43 4.79
C THR A 141 -12.16 3.51 3.63
N LEU A 142 -12.23 4.02 2.40
CA LEU A 142 -11.83 3.23 1.24
C LEU A 142 -10.33 2.94 1.26
N GLN A 143 -9.48 3.95 1.49
CA GLN A 143 -8.03 3.78 1.40
C GLN A 143 -7.47 2.81 2.47
N THR A 144 -8.05 2.80 3.67
CA THR A 144 -7.71 1.80 4.69
C THR A 144 -8.02 0.38 4.19
N TYR A 145 -9.20 0.19 3.59
CA TYR A 145 -9.61 -1.12 3.07
C TYR A 145 -8.80 -1.54 1.83
N VAL A 146 -8.43 -0.59 0.97
CA VAL A 146 -7.52 -0.82 -0.16
C VAL A 146 -6.15 -1.27 0.35
N GLN A 147 -5.54 -0.58 1.32
CA GLN A 147 -4.25 -1.02 1.88
C GLN A 147 -4.34 -2.44 2.47
N LEU A 148 -5.40 -2.75 3.23
CA LEU A 148 -5.62 -4.10 3.77
C LEU A 148 -5.73 -5.16 2.66
N THR A 149 -6.58 -4.93 1.67
CA THR A 149 -6.81 -5.91 0.59
C THR A 149 -5.58 -6.08 -0.31
N MET A 150 -4.80 -5.02 -0.54
CA MET A 150 -3.53 -5.11 -1.26
C MET A 150 -2.45 -5.83 -0.44
N LEU A 151 -2.41 -5.62 0.88
CA LEU A 151 -1.55 -6.39 1.77
C LEU A 151 -1.88 -7.89 1.73
N VAL A 152 -3.17 -8.25 1.74
CA VAL A 152 -3.60 -9.64 1.60
C VAL A 152 -3.12 -10.26 0.29
N ASN A 153 -3.18 -9.53 -0.83
CA ASN A 153 -2.64 -10.01 -2.11
C ASN A 153 -1.11 -10.15 -2.07
N HIS A 154 -0.40 -9.25 -1.39
CA HIS A 154 1.04 -9.36 -1.19
C HIS A 154 1.43 -10.57 -0.36
N LEU A 155 0.64 -10.89 0.67
CA LEU A 155 0.84 -12.02 1.56
C LEU A 155 0.29 -13.35 1.04
N SER A 156 -0.44 -13.35 -0.08
CA SER A 156 -0.90 -14.59 -0.67
C SER A 156 0.30 -15.41 -1.14
N CYS A 157 0.28 -16.70 -0.79
CA CYS A 157 1.27 -17.64 -1.31
C CYS A 157 0.84 -18.02 -2.73
N PRO A 158 1.67 -17.71 -3.75
CA PRO A 158 1.37 -18.15 -5.10
C PRO A 158 1.45 -19.67 -5.18
N SER A 159 0.61 -20.28 -5.99
CA SER A 159 0.68 -21.70 -6.37
C SER A 159 1.83 -21.95 -7.37
N THR A 160 2.18 -20.95 -8.18
CA THR A 160 3.20 -21.02 -9.24
C THR A 160 4.53 -20.38 -8.81
N SER A 161 5.55 -20.38 -9.68
CA SER A 161 6.86 -19.76 -9.40
C SER A 161 6.85 -18.23 -9.47
N LEU A 162 5.89 -17.64 -10.19
CA LEU A 162 5.77 -16.19 -10.41
C LEU A 162 4.37 -15.71 -10.05
N LYS A 163 4.30 -14.61 -9.30
CA LYS A 163 3.08 -13.87 -8.98
C LYS A 163 3.09 -12.51 -9.67
N MET A 164 2.07 -12.24 -10.48
CA MET A 164 1.86 -10.96 -11.13
C MET A 164 0.62 -10.27 -10.56
N MET A 165 0.78 -9.07 -10.03
CA MET A 165 -0.25 -8.34 -9.29
C MET A 165 -0.65 -7.07 -10.03
N GLU A 166 -1.95 -6.79 -10.10
CA GLU A 166 -2.46 -5.51 -10.57
C GLU A 166 -2.36 -4.51 -9.41
N ARG A 167 -1.48 -3.54 -9.58
CA ARG A 167 -1.07 -2.59 -8.53
C ARG A 167 -0.43 -3.24 -7.29
N SER A 168 -0.09 -2.39 -6.34
CA SER A 168 0.55 -2.74 -5.08
C SER A 168 0.08 -1.86 -3.92
N ILE A 169 0.35 -2.28 -2.68
CA ILE A 169 0.19 -1.41 -1.50
C ILE A 169 0.97 -0.10 -1.64
N PHE A 170 2.10 -0.10 -2.37
CA PHE A 170 2.90 1.10 -2.64
C PHE A 170 2.10 2.12 -3.46
N SER A 171 1.43 1.69 -4.54
CA SER A 171 0.57 2.58 -5.32
C SER A 171 -0.66 3.06 -4.53
N ALA A 172 -1.22 2.23 -3.62
CA ALA A 172 -2.31 2.67 -2.75
C ALA A 172 -1.88 3.89 -1.92
N LYS A 173 -0.66 3.89 -1.37
CA LYS A 173 -0.10 5.01 -0.61
C LYS A 173 0.38 6.16 -1.51
N HIS A 174 1.31 5.89 -2.42
CA HIS A 174 2.05 6.92 -3.15
C HIS A 174 1.25 7.56 -4.29
N ILE A 175 0.18 6.90 -4.75
CA ILE A 175 -0.67 7.44 -5.81
C ILE A 175 -2.02 7.87 -5.23
N PHE A 176 -2.80 6.95 -4.66
CA PHE A 176 -4.20 7.25 -4.34
C PHE A 176 -4.38 8.04 -3.05
N VAL A 177 -3.72 7.63 -1.96
CA VAL A 177 -3.72 8.40 -0.71
C VAL A 177 -3.07 9.77 -0.91
N GLU A 178 -1.93 9.82 -1.59
CA GLU A 178 -1.26 11.09 -1.93
C GLU A 178 -2.16 12.02 -2.75
N ASN A 179 -2.84 11.51 -3.77
CA ASN A 179 -3.73 12.31 -4.60
C ASN A 179 -4.90 12.91 -3.79
N LEU A 180 -5.52 12.11 -2.91
CA LEU A 180 -6.59 12.59 -2.04
C LEU A 180 -6.09 13.71 -1.13
N PHE A 181 -4.89 13.58 -0.58
CA PHE A 181 -4.29 14.61 0.26
C PHE A 181 -3.92 15.87 -0.52
N ARG A 182 -3.19 15.76 -1.64
CA ARG A 182 -2.78 16.90 -2.47
C ARG A 182 -3.96 17.67 -3.07
N SER A 183 -5.07 16.97 -3.35
CA SER A 183 -6.28 17.62 -3.85
C SER A 183 -7.14 18.26 -2.75
N GLY A 184 -6.68 18.26 -1.49
CA GLY A 184 -7.41 18.84 -0.35
C GLY A 184 -8.65 18.02 0.05
N ARG A 185 -8.77 16.79 -0.46
CA ARG A 185 -9.90 15.88 -0.23
C ARG A 185 -9.63 14.87 0.89
N MET A 186 -8.51 14.97 1.58
CA MET A 186 -8.19 14.17 2.76
C MET A 186 -7.64 15.09 3.85
N PRO A 187 -8.25 15.12 5.05
CA PRO A 187 -7.69 15.82 6.20
C PRO A 187 -6.26 15.38 6.51
N ALA A 188 -5.43 16.30 7.01
CA ALA A 188 -4.04 16.00 7.35
C ALA A 188 -3.90 14.88 8.39
N VAL A 189 -4.82 14.79 9.34
CA VAL A 189 -4.84 13.70 10.34
C VAL A 189 -5.09 12.33 9.70
N ASP A 190 -6.02 12.27 8.74
CA ASP A 190 -6.34 11.03 8.03
C ASP A 190 -5.16 10.55 7.18
N TYR A 191 -4.49 11.49 6.50
CA TYR A 191 -3.27 11.21 5.75
C TYR A 191 -2.15 10.71 6.66
N ALA A 192 -1.94 11.34 7.82
CA ALA A 192 -0.92 10.94 8.79
C ALA A 192 -1.18 9.51 9.30
N VAL A 193 -2.41 9.19 9.70
CA VAL A 193 -2.79 7.85 10.17
C VAL A 193 -2.56 6.79 9.09
N LEU A 194 -2.99 7.04 7.85
CA LEU A 194 -2.77 6.11 6.73
C LEU A 194 -1.29 5.93 6.38
N THR A 195 -0.47 6.96 6.65
CA THR A 195 0.98 6.92 6.45
C THR A 195 1.64 6.08 7.54
N GLU A 196 1.30 6.28 8.81
CA GLU A 196 1.83 5.47 9.92
C GLU A 196 1.48 3.99 9.75
N TRP A 197 0.24 3.68 9.33
CA TRP A 197 -0.14 2.30 9.00
C TRP A 197 0.71 1.71 7.88
N PHE A 198 0.90 2.44 6.80
CA PHE A 198 1.71 2.01 5.67
C PHE A 198 3.18 1.80 6.08
N ASP A 199 3.75 2.73 6.83
CA ASP A 199 5.13 2.67 7.31
C ASP A 199 5.34 1.48 8.25
N TRP A 200 4.39 1.25 9.17
CA TRP A 200 4.43 0.09 10.05
C TRP A 200 4.37 -1.21 9.25
N ILE A 201 3.44 -1.32 8.29
CA ILE A 201 3.29 -2.51 7.43
C ILE A 201 4.59 -2.77 6.66
N THR A 202 5.09 -1.76 5.95
CA THR A 202 6.25 -1.91 5.07
C THR A 202 7.55 -2.10 5.85
N THR A 203 7.64 -1.66 7.10
CA THR A 203 8.79 -1.91 7.98
C THR A 203 8.75 -3.33 8.54
N ASN A 204 7.59 -3.76 9.05
CA ASN A 204 7.48 -4.97 9.87
C ASN A 204 7.08 -6.23 9.09
N ILE A 205 6.49 -6.10 7.89
CA ILE A 205 5.98 -7.23 7.10
C ILE A 205 6.78 -7.38 5.82
N SER A 206 7.16 -8.62 5.45
CA SER A 206 7.85 -8.87 4.19
C SER A 206 6.92 -8.76 2.99
N ILE A 207 7.19 -7.76 2.15
CA ILE A 207 6.41 -7.42 0.95
C ILE A 207 7.42 -7.31 -0.21
N PRO A 208 8.03 -8.43 -0.63
CA PRO A 208 9.02 -8.39 -1.71
C PRO A 208 8.33 -8.02 -3.03
N VAL A 209 8.98 -7.16 -3.80
CA VAL A 209 8.63 -6.84 -5.18
C VAL A 209 9.93 -6.90 -5.98
N ASP A 210 9.94 -7.69 -7.06
CA ASP A 210 11.12 -7.91 -7.89
C ASP A 210 11.14 -7.01 -9.12
N LEU A 211 9.96 -6.64 -9.61
CA LEU A 211 9.82 -5.78 -10.77
C LEU A 211 8.50 -4.98 -10.69
N ILE A 212 8.57 -3.71 -11.06
CA ILE A 212 7.40 -2.91 -11.41
C ILE A 212 7.32 -2.81 -12.93
N VAL A 213 6.21 -3.23 -13.52
CA VAL A 213 5.89 -2.98 -14.94
C VAL A 213 4.93 -1.81 -14.99
N TYR A 214 5.41 -0.64 -15.42
CA TYR A 214 4.60 0.56 -15.53
C TYR A 214 4.03 0.69 -16.95
N LEU A 215 2.71 0.56 -17.08
CA LEU A 215 1.99 0.89 -18.32
C LEU A 215 1.76 2.41 -18.36
N GLN A 216 2.69 3.11 -18.99
CA GLN A 216 2.67 4.57 -19.13
C GLN A 216 1.70 4.92 -20.25
N THR A 217 0.49 5.35 -19.90
CA THR A 217 -0.57 5.76 -20.83
C THR A 217 -0.95 7.20 -20.53
N THR A 218 -1.15 8.00 -21.59
CA THR A 218 -1.60 9.38 -21.44
C THR A 218 -2.98 9.47 -20.77
N PRO A 219 -3.25 10.53 -19.98
CA PRO A 219 -4.56 10.77 -19.38
C PRO A 219 -5.71 10.75 -20.40
N GLU A 220 -5.50 11.28 -21.60
CA GLU A 220 -6.48 11.35 -22.68
C GLU A 220 -6.86 9.96 -23.17
N THR A 221 -5.88 9.11 -23.46
CA THR A 221 -6.11 7.71 -23.86
C THR A 221 -6.80 6.95 -22.73
N CYS A 222 -6.37 7.14 -21.48
CA CYS A 222 -7.04 6.57 -20.31
C CYS A 222 -8.50 6.99 -20.21
N TYR A 223 -8.79 8.28 -20.41
CA TYR A 223 -10.14 8.83 -20.36
C TYR A 223 -11.05 8.29 -21.47
N GLN A 224 -10.52 8.18 -22.69
CA GLN A 224 -11.23 7.54 -23.81
C GLN A 224 -11.56 6.08 -23.49
N ARG A 225 -10.58 5.29 -23.02
CA ARG A 225 -10.78 3.89 -22.62
C ARG A 225 -11.75 3.73 -21.45
N LEU A 226 -11.73 4.66 -20.50
CA LEU A 226 -12.64 4.70 -19.36
C LEU A 226 -14.09 4.83 -19.82
N LYS A 227 -14.36 5.77 -20.75
CA LYS A 227 -15.69 5.97 -21.34
C LYS A 227 -16.21 4.73 -22.05
N HIS A 228 -15.36 3.97 -22.74
CA HIS A 228 -15.76 2.72 -23.39
C HIS A 228 -16.04 1.57 -22.42
N ARG A 229 -15.44 1.58 -21.22
CA ARG A 229 -15.58 0.50 -20.23
C ARG A 229 -16.91 0.54 -19.45
N CYS A 230 -17.58 1.69 -19.40
CA CYS A 230 -18.92 1.89 -18.83
C CYS A 230 -19.12 1.32 -17.41
N ARG A 231 -18.18 1.53 -16.48
CA ARG A 231 -18.42 1.23 -15.06
C ARG A 231 -19.14 2.40 -14.40
N GLU A 232 -20.31 2.15 -13.81
CA GLU A 232 -21.15 3.17 -13.20
C GLU A 232 -20.40 4.02 -12.17
N GLU A 233 -19.59 3.40 -11.29
CA GLU A 233 -18.83 4.12 -10.27
C GLU A 233 -17.70 4.99 -10.84
N GLU A 234 -17.20 4.64 -12.03
CA GLU A 234 -16.09 5.34 -12.68
C GLU A 234 -16.59 6.52 -13.55
N SER A 235 -17.92 6.71 -13.68
CA SER A 235 -18.52 7.78 -14.51
C SER A 235 -18.23 9.19 -14.01
N ALA A 236 -17.96 9.36 -12.71
CA ALA A 236 -17.64 10.65 -12.08
C ALA A 236 -16.16 11.06 -12.26
N ILE A 237 -15.32 10.20 -12.84
CA ILE A 237 -13.89 10.47 -12.99
C ILE A 237 -13.67 11.48 -14.13
N SER A 238 -13.07 12.62 -13.80
CA SER A 238 -12.69 13.66 -14.77
C SER A 238 -11.33 13.39 -15.42
N LEU A 239 -11.04 14.08 -16.53
CA LEU A 239 -9.72 14.09 -17.14
C LEU A 239 -8.66 14.66 -16.18
N ASP A 240 -8.95 15.78 -15.53
CA ASP A 240 -8.05 16.42 -14.54
C ASP A 240 -7.64 15.47 -13.40
N TYR A 241 -8.57 14.59 -12.97
CA TYR A 241 -8.25 13.56 -11.99
C TYR A 241 -7.25 12.56 -12.55
N LEU A 242 -7.43 12.11 -13.79
CA LEU A 242 -6.49 11.20 -14.45
C LEU A 242 -5.13 11.85 -14.70
N GLU A 243 -5.09 13.14 -15.03
CA GLU A 243 -3.85 13.92 -15.15
C GLU A 243 -3.10 13.99 -13.81
N SER A 244 -3.83 14.26 -12.72
CA SER A 244 -3.25 14.29 -11.36
C SER A 244 -2.63 12.94 -10.97
N ILE A 245 -3.34 11.85 -11.26
CA ILE A 245 -2.85 10.48 -11.03
C ILE A 245 -1.65 10.16 -11.94
N HIS A 246 -1.69 10.58 -13.20
CA HIS A 246 -0.58 10.40 -14.12
C HIS A 246 0.68 11.11 -13.62
N GLN A 247 0.55 12.36 -13.18
CA GLN A 247 1.68 13.13 -12.66
C GLN A 247 2.34 12.47 -11.44
N LEU A 248 1.55 11.90 -10.54
CA LEU A 248 2.07 11.15 -9.39
C LEU A 248 2.83 9.88 -9.82
N TYR A 249 2.34 9.17 -10.83
CA TYR A 249 3.06 8.03 -11.39
C TYR A 249 4.38 8.45 -12.05
N GLU A 250 4.38 9.54 -12.81
CA GLU A 250 5.60 10.09 -13.44
C GLU A 250 6.62 10.50 -12.38
N ASP A 251 6.21 11.22 -11.34
CA ASP A 251 7.10 11.68 -10.27
C ASP A 251 7.66 10.52 -9.44
N TRP A 252 6.88 9.45 -9.26
CA TRP A 252 7.30 8.27 -8.51
C TRP A 252 8.17 7.31 -9.33
N LEU A 253 7.65 6.82 -10.46
CA LEU A 253 8.24 5.69 -11.20
C LEU A 253 9.28 6.11 -12.24
N VAL A 254 9.14 7.31 -12.80
CA VAL A 254 9.99 7.79 -13.90
C VAL A 254 11.04 8.77 -13.40
N LYS A 255 10.60 9.91 -12.83
CA LYS A 255 11.50 10.98 -12.36
C LYS A 255 12.16 10.64 -11.02
N ARG A 256 11.54 9.76 -10.23
CA ARG A 256 12.02 9.29 -8.91
C ARG A 256 12.26 10.45 -7.93
N THR A 257 11.38 11.46 -7.97
CA THR A 257 11.48 12.67 -7.16
C THR A 257 10.57 12.66 -5.92
N TYR A 258 9.63 11.72 -5.85
CA TYR A 258 8.60 11.72 -4.80
C TYR A 258 8.81 10.68 -3.69
N ALA A 259 9.04 9.41 -4.04
CA ALA A 259 9.18 8.32 -3.07
C ALA A 259 10.19 7.26 -3.54
N ALA A 260 10.71 6.48 -2.59
CA ALA A 260 11.61 5.38 -2.91
C ALA A 260 10.91 4.30 -3.76
N LEU A 261 11.68 3.64 -4.62
CA LEU A 261 11.19 2.53 -5.42
C LEU A 261 11.40 1.21 -4.66
N PRO A 262 10.38 0.36 -4.54
CA PRO A 262 10.53 -0.95 -3.91
C PRO A 262 11.24 -1.97 -4.84
N ALA A 263 11.32 -1.69 -6.14
CA ALA A 263 11.90 -2.57 -7.16
C ALA A 263 12.32 -1.77 -8.41
N PRO A 264 13.14 -2.35 -9.32
CA PRO A 264 13.36 -1.81 -10.67
C PRO A 264 12.04 -1.59 -11.43
N VAL A 265 12.03 -0.61 -12.33
CA VAL A 265 10.86 -0.24 -13.12
C VAL A 265 11.13 -0.50 -14.60
N LEU A 266 10.26 -1.29 -15.23
CA LEU A 266 10.16 -1.45 -16.67
C LEU A 266 8.99 -0.59 -17.18
N VAL A 267 9.27 0.40 -18.01
CA VAL A 267 8.24 1.29 -18.59
C VAL A 267 7.83 0.75 -19.96
N ILE A 268 6.52 0.57 -20.17
CA ILE A 268 5.94 0.17 -21.45
C ILE A 268 4.97 1.26 -21.91
N PRO A 269 5.20 1.89 -23.09
CA PRO A 269 4.25 2.84 -23.68
C PRO A 269 2.89 2.18 -23.91
N GLY A 270 1.86 2.77 -23.33
CA GLY A 270 0.52 2.18 -23.24
C GLY A 270 -0.52 2.82 -24.16
N ASP A 271 -0.15 3.81 -24.98
CA ASP A 271 -1.06 4.57 -25.85
C ASP A 271 -1.42 3.87 -27.17
N HIS A 272 -0.84 2.70 -27.43
CA HIS A 272 -1.07 1.97 -28.67
C HIS A 272 -2.36 1.14 -28.65
N ASP A 273 -2.78 0.68 -29.83
CA ASP A 273 -3.87 -0.28 -29.98
C ASP A 273 -3.52 -1.66 -29.39
N LEU A 274 -4.52 -2.54 -29.27
CA LEU A 274 -4.35 -3.85 -28.67
C LEU A 274 -3.29 -4.69 -29.40
N GLN A 275 -3.23 -4.65 -30.73
CA GLN A 275 -2.30 -5.47 -31.50
C GLN A 275 -0.85 -5.07 -31.20
N LYS A 276 -0.57 -3.77 -31.20
CA LYS A 276 0.75 -3.25 -30.86
C LYS A 276 1.09 -3.47 -29.38
N MET A 277 0.12 -3.34 -28.47
CA MET A 277 0.33 -3.67 -27.06
C MET A 277 0.74 -5.14 -26.86
N LEU A 278 0.10 -6.08 -27.58
CA LEU A 278 0.46 -7.50 -27.52
C LEU A 278 1.89 -7.76 -28.02
N GLN A 279 2.34 -7.05 -29.06
CA GLN A 279 3.73 -7.11 -29.53
C GLN A 279 4.70 -6.59 -28.46
N LEU A 280 4.40 -5.44 -27.85
CA LEU A 280 5.23 -4.88 -26.78
C LEU A 280 5.33 -5.83 -25.57
N TYR A 281 4.25 -6.52 -25.21
CA TYR A 281 4.29 -7.52 -24.14
C TYR A 281 5.17 -8.72 -24.49
N GLU A 282 5.14 -9.18 -25.73
CA GLU A 282 6.00 -10.26 -26.21
C GLU A 282 7.48 -9.84 -26.24
N GLU A 283 7.78 -8.66 -26.77
CA GLU A 283 9.13 -8.09 -26.83
C GLU A 283 9.75 -7.96 -25.43
N ASN A 284 8.95 -7.60 -24.42
CA ASN A 284 9.39 -7.42 -23.04
C ASN A 284 9.30 -8.70 -22.19
N ARG A 285 8.80 -9.81 -22.75
CA ARG A 285 8.54 -11.06 -22.01
C ARG A 285 9.78 -11.57 -21.28
N ASN A 286 10.92 -11.60 -21.96
CA ASN A 286 12.17 -12.10 -21.38
C ASN A 286 12.65 -11.24 -20.22
N THR A 287 12.57 -9.91 -20.33
CA THR A 287 12.92 -8.97 -19.26
C THR A 287 12.03 -9.17 -18.02
N ILE A 288 10.73 -9.36 -18.24
CA ILE A 288 9.75 -9.61 -17.18
C ILE A 288 10.06 -10.93 -16.45
N PHE A 289 10.44 -11.98 -17.18
CA PHE A 289 10.77 -13.28 -16.57
C PHE A 289 12.18 -13.38 -15.99
N SER A 290 13.17 -12.66 -16.54
CA SER A 290 14.55 -12.68 -16.03
C SER A 290 14.68 -12.03 -14.66
N ALA A 291 13.79 -11.06 -14.35
CA ALA A 291 13.69 -10.46 -13.02
C ALA A 291 13.35 -11.48 -11.92
N CYS A 292 12.92 -12.69 -12.29
CA CYS A 292 12.54 -13.76 -11.37
C CYS A 292 13.69 -14.72 -11.01
N SER A 293 14.85 -14.59 -11.65
CA SER A 293 16.00 -15.50 -11.46
C SER A 293 17.16 -14.88 -10.67
N SER A 294 16.96 -13.69 -10.08
CA SER A 294 17.96 -12.92 -9.33
C SER A 294 17.71 -12.92 -7.82
#